data_AF-K1QC42-F1
#
_entry.id   AF-K1QC42-F1
#
_cell.length_a   1.000
_cell.length_b   1.000
_cell.length_c   1.000
_cell.angle_alpha   90.00
_cell.angle_beta   90.00
_cell.angle_gamma   90.00
#
_symmetry.space_group_name_H-M   'P 1'
#
loop_
_entity.id
_entity.type
_entity.pdbx_description
1 polymer ?
#
loop_
_entity_poly.entity_id
_entity_poly.type
_entity_poly.pdbx_seq_one_letter_code
_entity_poly.pdbx_strand_id
1 'polypeptide(L)'
;MLHTNVEDLKGWFHEDDVFVVDRGFRDSVDMLEELGIRAEMPRLMSRGQKQMTTLDANGSRLVTKIRWVVEAANARIKRWKYLAHVLPTNQVPFIGDYVRIVCALSNRYCKPLSTGSEDEDMALACKMRYLSTKVNSLKTFVEENCLDKKSVKWEVATDSLEFPNISEDDIRNLTCGVYQLKLCPSYIQEYLEGDVDILVHSEFHGLIRVKLQSRHVSSRQYLLWIQFSESEITAWYCRCRAGARVVGVCSHVAAVIWFLAIGRHNREAISSIQDWSEFVTDAAVIDESEDSDDSEVEE
;
A
#
# COMPACT_ATOMS: atom_id res chain seq x y z
N MET A 1 27.32 -7.05 -21.86
CA MET A 1 27.68 -5.72 -21.35
C MET A 1 28.11 -5.74 -19.87
N LEU A 2 27.65 -6.71 -19.05
CA LEU A 2 28.10 -6.85 -17.65
C LEU A 2 29.39 -7.70 -17.47
N HIS A 3 29.72 -8.61 -18.39
CA HIS A 3 30.90 -9.50 -18.26
C HIS A 3 32.25 -8.78 -18.11
N THR A 4 32.37 -7.54 -18.59
CA THR A 4 33.61 -6.76 -18.53
C THR A 4 33.78 -5.95 -17.23
N ASN A 5 32.77 -5.87 -16.36
CA ASN A 5 32.80 -5.00 -15.16
C ASN A 5 32.39 -5.71 -13.86
N VAL A 6 32.40 -7.05 -13.86
CA VAL A 6 31.99 -7.87 -12.71
C VAL A 6 32.93 -7.67 -11.52
N GLU A 7 34.23 -7.54 -11.75
CA GLU A 7 35.25 -7.33 -10.72
C GLU A 7 35.00 -6.01 -9.95
N ASP A 8 34.74 -4.91 -10.68
CA ASP A 8 34.44 -3.60 -10.07
C ASP A 8 33.12 -3.62 -9.29
N LEU A 9 32.10 -4.32 -9.82
CA LEU A 9 30.81 -4.50 -9.15
C LEU A 9 30.98 -5.29 -7.85
N LYS A 10 31.76 -6.37 -7.85
CA LYS A 10 32.05 -7.18 -6.65
C LYS A 10 32.70 -6.37 -5.52
N GLY A 11 33.35 -5.25 -5.83
CA GLY A 11 33.88 -4.34 -4.82
C GLY A 11 32.80 -3.51 -4.09
N TRP A 12 31.56 -3.46 -4.59
CA TRP A 12 30.49 -2.62 -4.03
C TRP A 12 29.59 -3.35 -3.03
N PHE A 13 29.69 -4.68 -2.94
CA PHE A 13 28.83 -5.50 -2.09
C PHE A 13 29.65 -6.57 -1.37
N HIS A 14 29.17 -6.95 -0.20
CA HIS A 14 29.77 -7.98 0.63
C HIS A 14 29.16 -9.35 0.34
N GLU A 15 29.87 -10.40 0.74
CA GLU A 15 29.32 -11.75 0.80
C GLU A 15 28.05 -11.73 1.68
N ASP A 16 27.01 -12.43 1.26
CA ASP A 16 25.66 -12.44 1.86
C ASP A 16 24.77 -11.20 1.67
N ASP A 17 25.21 -10.18 0.93
CA ASP A 17 24.34 -9.05 0.58
C ASP A 17 23.13 -9.50 -0.25
N VAL A 18 21.99 -8.88 0.04
CA VAL A 18 20.72 -9.15 -0.66
C VAL A 18 20.33 -7.97 -1.52
N PHE A 19 20.31 -8.18 -2.83
CA PHE A 19 19.88 -7.20 -3.81
C PHE A 19 18.36 -7.16 -3.90
N VAL A 20 17.76 -6.06 -3.45
CA VAL A 20 16.31 -5.86 -3.59
C VAL A 20 16.00 -5.11 -4.87
N VAL A 21 15.40 -5.78 -5.85
CA VAL A 21 15.16 -5.22 -7.18
C VAL A 21 13.67 -5.02 -7.48
N ASP A 22 13.39 -4.10 -8.41
CA ASP A 22 12.04 -3.93 -8.96
C ASP A 22 11.67 -5.08 -9.92
N ARG A 23 10.36 -5.29 -10.13
CA ARG A 23 9.87 -6.29 -11.07
C ARG A 23 10.32 -6.03 -12.52
N GLY A 24 10.65 -4.79 -12.87
CA GLY A 24 11.26 -4.46 -14.16
C GLY A 24 12.60 -5.16 -14.41
N PHE A 25 13.30 -5.58 -13.36
CA PHE A 25 14.59 -6.28 -13.44
C PHE A 25 14.46 -7.80 -13.42
N ARG A 26 13.26 -8.35 -13.63
CA ARG A 26 13.01 -9.81 -13.58
C ARG A 26 13.97 -10.60 -14.47
N ASP A 27 14.28 -10.07 -15.67
CA ASP A 27 15.13 -10.74 -16.66
C ASP A 27 16.63 -10.65 -16.30
N SER A 28 16.98 -9.93 -15.23
CA SER A 28 18.35 -9.82 -14.70
C SER A 28 18.57 -10.64 -13.43
N VAL A 29 17.54 -11.28 -12.88
CA VAL A 29 17.64 -12.05 -11.63
C VAL A 29 18.58 -13.25 -11.81
N ASP A 30 18.37 -14.05 -12.85
CA ASP A 30 19.19 -15.24 -13.13
C ASP A 30 20.68 -14.87 -13.26
N MET A 31 20.97 -13.75 -13.93
CA MET A 31 22.33 -13.23 -14.06
C MET A 31 22.93 -12.82 -12.71
N LEU A 32 22.15 -12.18 -11.83
CA LEU A 32 22.63 -11.80 -10.49
C LEU A 32 22.95 -13.06 -9.67
N GLU A 33 22.10 -14.08 -9.74
CA GLU A 33 22.32 -15.35 -9.06
C GLU A 33 23.54 -16.11 -9.60
N GLU A 34 23.76 -16.11 -10.91
CA GLU A 34 24.99 -16.65 -11.54
C GLU A 34 26.26 -15.94 -11.06
N LEU A 35 26.16 -14.65 -10.70
CA LEU A 35 27.25 -13.87 -10.13
C LEU A 35 27.45 -14.11 -8.62
N GLY A 36 26.65 -14.99 -8.01
CA GLY A 36 26.66 -15.27 -6.58
C GLY A 36 25.91 -14.23 -5.74
N ILE A 37 25.16 -13.33 -6.38
CA ILE A 37 24.42 -12.27 -5.71
C ILE A 37 22.99 -12.76 -5.45
N ARG A 38 22.58 -12.75 -4.18
CA ARG A 38 21.20 -13.07 -3.84
C ARG A 38 20.29 -11.91 -4.23
N ALA A 39 19.38 -12.14 -5.18
CA ALA A 39 18.39 -11.15 -5.58
C ALA A 39 16.99 -11.47 -5.04
N GLU A 40 16.29 -10.46 -4.52
CA GLU A 40 14.90 -10.57 -4.09
C GLU A 40 14.04 -9.53 -4.80
N MET A 41 12.88 -9.94 -5.29
CA MET A 41 11.91 -9.07 -5.95
C MET A 41 10.48 -9.41 -5.50
N PRO A 42 9.51 -8.48 -5.63
CA PRO A 42 8.13 -8.80 -5.29
C PRO A 42 7.61 -9.90 -6.21
N ARG A 43 7.15 -11.01 -5.63
CA ARG A 43 6.80 -12.24 -6.34
C ARG A 43 5.76 -11.98 -7.45
N LEU A 44 5.91 -12.73 -8.54
CA LEU A 44 4.99 -12.74 -9.67
C LEU A 44 3.91 -13.79 -9.43
N MET A 45 2.70 -13.48 -9.89
CA MET A 45 1.64 -14.48 -9.91
C MET A 45 1.73 -15.26 -11.21
N SER A 46 1.56 -16.58 -11.11
CA SER A 46 1.46 -17.42 -12.28
C SER A 46 0.18 -17.12 -13.05
N ARG A 47 0.19 -17.37 -14.36
CA ARG A 47 -0.99 -17.17 -15.21
C ARG A 47 -2.17 -17.99 -14.68
N GLY A 48 -3.33 -17.34 -14.56
CA GLY A 48 -4.56 -17.97 -14.06
C GLY A 48 -4.71 -17.96 -12.53
N GLN A 49 -3.66 -17.65 -11.76
CA GLN A 49 -3.83 -17.46 -10.31
C GLN A 49 -4.64 -16.18 -10.03
N LYS A 50 -5.56 -16.27 -9.05
CA LYS A 50 -6.35 -15.12 -8.59
C LYS A 50 -5.75 -14.42 -7.38
N GLN A 51 -4.92 -15.13 -6.62
CA GLN A 51 -4.27 -14.68 -5.40
C GLN A 51 -2.90 -15.38 -5.24
N MET A 52 -1.97 -14.70 -4.58
CA MET A 52 -0.65 -15.22 -4.20
C MET A 52 -0.74 -16.18 -3.02
N THR A 53 0.16 -17.16 -2.95
CA THR A 53 0.29 -18.00 -1.74
C THR A 53 0.65 -17.13 -0.53
N THR A 54 0.39 -17.61 0.69
CA THR A 54 0.78 -16.87 1.91
C THR A 54 2.29 -16.61 1.94
N LEU A 55 3.10 -17.60 1.56
CA LEU A 55 4.56 -17.48 1.47
C LEU A 55 4.97 -16.38 0.49
N ASP A 56 4.42 -16.38 -0.73
CA ASP A 56 4.76 -15.39 -1.75
C ASP A 56 4.28 -13.99 -1.37
N ALA A 57 3.09 -13.88 -0.78
CA ALA A 57 2.52 -12.63 -0.34
C ALA A 57 3.32 -12.03 0.83
N ASN A 58 3.78 -12.87 1.76
CA ASN A 58 4.68 -12.49 2.84
C ASN A 58 6.04 -12.02 2.28
N GLY A 59 6.69 -12.82 1.44
CA GLY A 59 7.99 -12.47 0.83
C GLY A 59 7.93 -11.17 0.03
N SER A 60 6.85 -10.99 -0.74
CA SER A 60 6.61 -9.73 -1.46
C SER A 60 6.46 -8.53 -0.52
N ARG A 61 5.86 -8.72 0.65
CA ARG A 61 5.69 -7.64 1.63
C ARG A 61 7.01 -7.24 2.29
N LEU A 62 7.93 -8.19 2.51
CA LEU A 62 9.28 -7.90 2.99
C LEU A 62 10.03 -7.03 1.98
N VAL A 63 10.00 -7.43 0.71
CA VAL A 63 10.63 -6.67 -0.39
C VAL A 63 10.03 -5.27 -0.50
N THR A 64 8.70 -5.13 -0.50
CA THR A 64 8.06 -3.81 -0.62
C THR A 64 8.26 -2.92 0.62
N LYS A 65 8.50 -3.50 1.81
CA LYS A 65 8.85 -2.72 3.00
C LYS A 65 10.17 -1.96 2.82
N ILE A 66 11.19 -2.64 2.29
CA ILE A 66 12.52 -2.07 2.07
C ILE A 66 12.46 -1.07 0.92
N ARG A 67 11.83 -1.45 -0.19
CA ARG A 67 11.67 -0.58 -1.36
C ARG A 67 10.99 0.74 -1.05
N TRP A 68 10.08 0.78 -0.07
CA TRP A 68 9.37 2.00 0.30
C TRP A 68 10.33 3.15 0.65
N VAL A 69 11.49 2.88 1.27
CA VAL A 69 12.51 3.89 1.58
C VAL A 69 13.09 4.48 0.29
N VAL A 70 13.45 3.63 -0.67
CA VAL A 70 13.97 4.02 -1.98
C VAL A 70 12.92 4.80 -2.77
N GLU A 71 11.68 4.33 -2.76
CA GLU A 71 10.55 4.98 -3.42
C GLU A 71 10.27 6.37 -2.81
N ALA A 72 10.40 6.52 -1.49
CA ALA A 72 10.26 7.80 -0.81
C ALA A 72 11.39 8.79 -1.16
N ALA A 73 12.63 8.30 -1.28
CA ALA A 73 13.76 9.11 -1.76
C ALA A 73 13.56 9.57 -3.21
N ASN A 74 13.20 8.64 -4.10
CA ASN A 74 12.91 8.94 -5.49
C ASN A 74 11.72 9.90 -5.64
N ALA A 75 10.69 9.76 -4.80
CA ALA A 75 9.56 10.67 -4.79
C ALA A 75 9.98 12.11 -4.47
N ARG A 76 11.00 12.33 -3.62
CA ARG A 76 11.53 13.69 -3.36
C ARG A 76 12.14 14.31 -4.61
N ILE A 77 12.92 13.53 -5.37
CA ILE A 77 13.52 13.99 -6.62
C ILE A 77 12.41 14.33 -7.63
N LYS A 78 11.39 13.47 -7.74
CA LYS A 78 10.26 13.65 -8.67
C LYS A 78 9.30 14.79 -8.31
N ARG A 79 9.41 15.41 -7.13
CA ARG A 79 8.65 16.63 -6.79
C ARG A 79 9.12 17.85 -7.59
N TRP A 80 10.36 17.82 -8.07
CA TRP A 80 10.91 18.89 -8.88
C TRP A 80 10.42 18.72 -10.30
N LYS A 81 9.49 19.59 -10.74
CA LYS A 81 8.80 19.49 -12.04
C LYS A 81 9.76 19.19 -13.19
N TYR A 82 10.92 19.86 -13.22
CA TYR A 82 11.95 19.63 -14.24
C TYR A 82 12.37 18.16 -14.36
N LEU A 83 12.61 17.48 -13.24
CA LEU A 83 13.01 16.06 -13.20
C LEU A 83 11.83 15.08 -13.27
N ALA A 84 10.59 15.58 -13.26
CA ALA A 84 9.38 14.77 -13.43
C ALA A 84 9.02 14.54 -14.91
N HIS A 85 9.59 15.34 -15.82
CA HIS A 85 9.29 15.31 -17.26
C HIS A 85 10.41 14.65 -18.07
N VAL A 86 10.08 14.29 -19.31
CA VAL A 86 11.07 13.82 -20.29
C VAL A 86 11.95 15.01 -20.67
N LEU A 87 13.26 14.90 -20.42
CA LEU A 87 14.22 15.93 -20.75
C LEU A 87 14.74 15.79 -22.19
N PRO A 88 15.03 16.91 -22.88
CA PRO A 88 15.65 16.85 -24.20
C PRO A 88 17.03 16.19 -24.15
N THR A 89 17.43 15.49 -25.22
CA THR A 89 18.68 14.73 -25.28
C THR A 89 19.94 15.57 -25.02
N ASN A 90 19.91 16.87 -25.36
CA ASN A 90 21.03 17.77 -25.09
C ASN A 90 21.28 18.01 -23.59
N GLN A 91 20.31 17.68 -22.72
CA GLN A 91 20.45 17.80 -21.27
C GLN A 91 21.11 16.58 -20.62
N VAL A 92 21.22 15.45 -21.34
CA VAL A 92 21.75 14.19 -20.80
C VAL A 92 23.09 14.35 -20.07
N PRO A 93 24.08 15.12 -20.59
CA PRO A 93 25.36 15.31 -19.87
C PRO A 93 25.22 15.96 -18.49
N PHE A 94 24.14 16.71 -18.24
CA PHE A 94 23.94 17.50 -17.03
C PHE A 94 22.98 16.87 -16.01
N ILE A 95 22.29 15.78 -16.37
CA ILE A 95 21.31 15.12 -15.49
C ILE A 95 21.92 14.75 -14.14
N GLY A 96 23.17 14.28 -14.13
CA GLY A 96 23.89 13.95 -12.91
C GLY A 96 24.02 15.14 -11.97
N ASP A 97 24.33 16.33 -12.51
CA ASP A 97 24.46 17.56 -11.72
C ASP A 97 23.11 18.04 -11.21
N TYR A 98 22.06 17.98 -12.03
CA TYR A 98 20.70 18.33 -11.60
C TYR A 98 20.25 17.48 -10.43
N VAL A 99 20.46 16.15 -10.49
CA VAL A 99 20.12 15.23 -9.40
C VAL A 99 20.94 15.55 -8.14
N ARG A 100 22.25 15.79 -8.26
CA ARG A 100 23.10 16.17 -7.11
C ARG A 100 22.62 17.46 -6.43
N ILE A 101 22.33 18.49 -7.22
CA ILE A 101 21.82 19.78 -6.71
C ILE A 101 20.49 19.58 -5.99
N VAL A 102 19.53 18.91 -6.63
CA VAL A 102 18.21 18.62 -6.06
C VAL A 102 18.31 17.79 -4.77
N CYS A 103 19.16 16.78 -4.75
CA CYS A 103 19.41 15.96 -3.57
C CYS A 103 20.05 16.79 -2.44
N ALA A 104 21.04 17.64 -2.75
CA ALA A 104 21.67 18.51 -1.76
C ALA A 104 20.68 19.49 -1.13
N LEU A 105 19.83 20.13 -1.96
CA LEU A 105 18.74 20.99 -1.48
C LEU A 105 17.74 20.20 -0.63
N SER A 106 17.35 19.02 -1.09
CA SER A 106 16.42 18.15 -0.36
C SER A 106 16.98 17.73 1.00
N ASN A 107 18.26 17.39 1.08
CA ASN A 107 18.93 17.01 2.32
C ASN A 107 19.08 18.19 3.29
N ARG A 108 19.25 19.42 2.77
CA ARG A 108 19.37 20.62 3.60
C ARG A 108 18.03 21.11 4.15
N TYR A 109 16.98 21.08 3.34
CA TYR A 109 15.73 21.79 3.64
C TYR A 109 14.51 20.88 3.88
N CYS A 110 14.51 19.63 3.40
CA CYS A 110 13.41 18.71 3.70
C CYS A 110 13.64 18.04 5.05
N LYS A 111 12.54 17.68 5.73
CA LYS A 111 12.61 16.77 6.89
C LYS A 111 13.34 15.47 6.52
N PRO A 112 14.07 14.82 7.43
CA PRO A 112 14.66 13.50 7.17
C PRO A 112 13.64 12.47 6.66
N LEU A 113 14.09 11.50 5.85
CA LEU A 113 13.24 10.38 5.40
C LEU A 113 12.97 9.38 6.51
N SER A 114 14.00 9.10 7.32
CA SER A 114 13.88 8.35 8.55
C SER A 114 13.89 9.33 9.72
N THR A 115 12.87 9.21 10.56
CA THR A 115 12.77 9.87 11.87
C THR A 115 12.65 8.84 12.99
N GLY A 116 12.84 7.56 12.67
CA GLY A 116 12.63 6.42 13.57
C GLY A 116 13.89 6.06 14.35
N SER A 117 13.71 5.20 15.35
CA SER A 117 14.80 4.56 16.09
C SER A 117 15.30 3.31 15.35
N GLU A 118 16.62 3.12 15.30
CA GLU A 118 17.22 1.89 14.78
C GLU A 118 16.69 0.65 15.52
N ASP A 119 16.49 0.74 16.84
CA ASP A 119 15.94 -0.34 17.65
C ASP A 119 14.49 -0.68 17.26
N GLU A 120 13.68 0.35 16.97
CA GLU A 120 12.28 0.16 16.53
C GLU A 120 12.22 -0.46 15.13
N ASP A 121 13.08 0.00 14.21
CA ASP A 121 13.18 -0.55 12.86
C ASP A 121 13.67 -2.01 12.90
N MET A 122 14.63 -2.33 13.77
CA MET A 122 15.11 -3.68 14.00
C MET A 122 14.02 -4.57 14.60
N ALA A 123 13.29 -4.09 15.62
CA ALA A 123 12.17 -4.81 16.22
C ALA A 123 11.07 -5.10 15.19
N LEU A 124 10.74 -4.13 14.34
CA LEU A 124 9.79 -4.30 13.26
C LEU A 124 10.28 -5.29 12.20
N ALA A 125 11.56 -5.23 11.81
CA ALA A 125 12.17 -6.17 10.88
C ALA A 125 12.13 -7.61 11.42
N CYS A 126 12.50 -7.81 12.68
CA CYS A 126 12.41 -9.09 13.39
C CYS A 126 10.97 -9.61 13.42
N LYS A 127 9.99 -8.76 13.77
CA LYS A 127 8.56 -9.11 13.72
C LYS A 127 8.13 -9.56 12.33
N MET A 128 8.47 -8.79 11.29
CA MET A 128 8.09 -9.10 9.91
C MET A 128 8.74 -10.39 9.41
N ARG A 129 10.00 -10.66 9.77
CA ARG A 129 10.69 -11.93 9.47
C ARG A 129 10.07 -13.10 10.21
N TYR A 130 9.70 -12.94 11.48
CA TYR A 130 8.99 -13.98 12.22
C TYR A 130 7.64 -14.30 11.57
N LEU A 131 6.83 -13.28 11.27
CA LEU A 131 5.53 -13.45 10.64
C LEU A 131 5.64 -14.06 9.23
N SER A 132 6.70 -13.79 8.47
CA SER A 132 6.83 -14.32 7.12
C SER A 132 6.93 -15.85 7.07
N THR A 133 7.39 -16.47 8.17
CA THR A 133 7.44 -17.93 8.35
C THR A 133 6.09 -18.57 8.65
N LYS A 134 5.06 -17.77 8.98
CA LYS A 134 3.76 -18.26 9.41
C LYS A 134 2.82 -18.47 8.23
N VAL A 135 1.97 -19.48 8.37
CA VAL A 135 0.82 -19.72 7.49
C VAL A 135 -0.37 -18.87 7.93
N ASN A 136 -1.32 -18.64 7.04
CA ASN A 136 -2.55 -17.95 7.38
C ASN A 136 -3.59 -18.99 7.83
N SER A 137 -3.77 -19.12 9.15
CA SER A 137 -4.71 -20.06 9.76
C SER A 137 -6.16 -19.73 9.37
N LEU A 138 -6.54 -18.45 9.36
CA LEU A 138 -7.90 -18.04 8.98
C LEU A 138 -8.20 -18.33 7.51
N LYS A 139 -7.22 -18.18 6.61
CA LYS A 139 -7.35 -18.61 5.21
C LYS A 139 -7.68 -20.09 5.13
N THR A 140 -6.93 -20.92 5.86
CA THR A 140 -7.11 -22.37 5.89
C THR A 140 -8.52 -22.71 6.40
N PHE A 141 -8.91 -22.12 7.54
CA PHE A 141 -10.23 -22.29 8.14
C PHE A 141 -11.37 -21.88 7.21
N VAL A 142 -11.27 -20.72 6.54
CA VAL A 142 -12.27 -20.22 5.58
C VAL A 142 -12.41 -21.17 4.38
N GLU A 143 -11.29 -21.71 3.89
CA GLU A 143 -11.28 -22.63 2.74
C GLU A 143 -11.84 -24.00 3.10
N GLU A 144 -11.46 -24.57 4.24
CA GLU A 144 -11.93 -25.86 4.74
C GLU A 144 -13.44 -25.85 5.06
N ASN A 145 -13.92 -24.77 5.68
CA ASN A 145 -15.35 -24.63 6.05
C ASN A 145 -16.19 -23.97 4.94
N CYS A 146 -15.59 -23.67 3.78
CA CYS A 146 -16.27 -23.03 2.65
C CYS A 146 -17.03 -21.76 3.03
N LEU A 147 -16.43 -20.91 3.88
CA LEU A 147 -17.11 -19.75 4.50
C LEU A 147 -17.48 -18.62 3.52
N ASP A 148 -17.08 -18.75 2.26
CA ASP A 148 -17.45 -17.88 1.16
C ASP A 148 -18.77 -18.26 0.47
N LYS A 149 -19.29 -19.47 0.71
CA LYS A 149 -20.55 -19.92 0.09
C LYS A 149 -21.75 -19.17 0.67
N LYS A 150 -22.78 -19.02 -0.16
CA LYS A 150 -24.07 -18.41 0.22
C LYS A 150 -24.85 -19.23 1.26
N SER A 151 -24.56 -20.53 1.38
CA SER A 151 -25.23 -21.43 2.31
C SER A 151 -24.84 -21.19 3.78
N VAL A 152 -23.76 -20.45 4.02
CA VAL A 152 -23.26 -20.16 5.36
C VAL A 152 -24.15 -19.11 6.01
N LYS A 153 -24.49 -19.31 7.27
CA LYS A 153 -25.38 -18.42 8.02
C LYS A 153 -24.63 -17.20 8.55
N TRP A 154 -24.79 -16.10 7.83
CA TRP A 154 -24.26 -14.80 8.15
C TRP A 154 -25.41 -13.86 8.52
N GLU A 155 -25.25 -13.11 9.60
CA GLU A 155 -26.21 -12.11 10.07
C GLU A 155 -25.62 -10.72 9.87
N VAL A 156 -26.46 -9.74 9.54
CA VAL A 156 -26.01 -8.35 9.42
C VAL A 156 -25.64 -7.85 10.82
N ALA A 157 -24.46 -7.25 10.94
CA ALA A 157 -24.01 -6.65 12.19
C ALA A 157 -24.98 -5.55 12.62
N THR A 158 -25.40 -5.60 13.87
CA THR A 158 -26.16 -4.51 14.49
C THR A 158 -25.21 -3.38 14.91
N ASP A 159 -25.75 -2.19 15.18
CA ASP A 159 -25.00 -1.06 15.75
C ASP A 159 -24.32 -1.41 17.08
N SER A 160 -24.78 -2.47 17.75
CA SER A 160 -24.22 -3.01 18.99
C SER A 160 -23.10 -4.03 18.77
N LEU A 161 -22.53 -4.16 17.57
CA LEU A 161 -21.39 -5.05 17.33
C LEU A 161 -20.21 -4.67 18.23
N GLU A 162 -19.97 -5.49 19.25
CA GLU A 162 -18.79 -5.42 20.09
C GLU A 162 -17.56 -5.73 19.23
N PHE A 163 -16.57 -4.83 19.31
CA PHE A 163 -15.31 -4.93 18.59
C PHE A 163 -14.21 -4.45 19.53
N PRO A 164 -13.01 -5.07 19.51
CA PRO A 164 -11.98 -4.73 20.47
C PRO A 164 -11.58 -3.27 20.35
N ASN A 165 -11.43 -2.63 21.50
CA ASN A 165 -10.94 -1.25 21.59
C ASN A 165 -9.43 -1.24 21.38
N ILE A 166 -9.01 -1.05 20.13
CA ILE A 166 -7.61 -0.99 19.72
C ILE A 166 -7.23 0.44 19.32
N SER A 167 -6.04 0.87 19.73
CA SER A 167 -5.53 2.21 19.41
C SER A 167 -5.06 2.30 17.95
N GLU A 168 -4.87 3.53 17.44
CA GLU A 168 -4.27 3.71 16.12
C GLU A 168 -2.85 3.12 16.03
N ASP A 169 -2.10 3.16 17.12
CA ASP A 169 -0.77 2.55 17.22
C ASP A 169 -0.83 1.01 17.16
N ASP A 170 -1.86 0.39 17.73
CA ASP A 170 -2.08 -1.05 17.60
C ASP A 170 -2.37 -1.43 16.15
N ILE A 171 -3.19 -0.64 15.45
CA ILE A 171 -3.46 -0.85 14.02
C ILE A 171 -2.20 -0.61 13.19
N ARG A 172 -1.37 0.40 13.54
CA ARG A 172 -0.06 0.64 12.89
C ARG A 172 0.88 -0.54 13.07
N ASN A 173 0.89 -1.13 14.26
CA ASN A 173 1.63 -2.33 14.59
C ASN A 173 1.11 -3.54 13.79
N LEU A 174 -0.20 -3.64 13.59
CA LEU A 174 -0.85 -4.67 12.77
C LEU A 174 -0.49 -4.52 11.29
N THR A 175 -0.49 -3.31 10.73
CA THR A 175 -0.18 -3.06 9.30
C THR A 175 1.30 -3.15 8.96
N CYS A 176 2.18 -3.16 9.98
CA CYS A 176 3.63 -3.05 9.83
C CYS A 176 4.05 -1.77 9.08
N GLY A 177 3.29 -0.68 9.28
CA GLY A 177 3.56 0.64 8.73
C GLY A 177 2.33 1.47 8.37
N VAL A 178 2.56 2.76 8.14
CA VAL A 178 1.49 3.77 8.00
C VAL A 178 0.79 3.80 6.63
N TYR A 179 1.36 3.14 5.61
CA TYR A 179 0.84 3.26 4.24
C TYR A 179 -0.61 2.74 4.13
N GLN A 180 -0.90 1.59 4.73
CA GLN A 180 -2.27 1.04 4.71
C GLN A 180 -3.24 1.94 5.47
N LEU A 181 -2.83 2.50 6.62
CA LEU A 181 -3.66 3.41 7.43
C LEU A 181 -4.10 4.65 6.66
N LYS A 182 -3.16 5.28 5.93
CA LYS A 182 -3.45 6.46 5.09
C LYS A 182 -4.50 6.19 4.00
N LEU A 183 -4.71 4.93 3.63
CA LEU A 183 -5.70 4.53 2.63
C LEU A 183 -7.04 4.16 3.25
N CYS A 184 -7.11 3.93 4.56
CA CYS A 184 -8.33 3.47 5.23
C CYS A 184 -9.54 4.38 4.96
N PRO A 185 -9.46 5.72 5.15
CA PRO A 185 -10.60 6.60 4.91
C PRO A 185 -11.16 6.47 3.49
N SER A 186 -10.30 6.42 2.48
CA SER A 186 -10.74 6.28 1.07
C SER A 186 -11.48 4.98 0.78
N TYR A 187 -11.08 3.86 1.40
CA TYR A 187 -11.79 2.59 1.23
C TYR A 187 -13.12 2.55 2.00
N ILE A 188 -13.22 3.32 3.09
CA ILE A 188 -14.41 3.38 3.93
C ILE A 188 -15.44 4.34 3.38
N GLN A 189 -15.04 5.41 2.70
CA GLN A 189 -15.97 6.30 2.02
C GLN A 189 -16.82 5.53 1.00
N GLU A 190 -16.20 4.68 0.16
CA GLU A 190 -16.93 3.80 -0.75
C GLU A 190 -17.84 2.79 -0.03
N TYR A 191 -17.49 2.38 1.20
CA TYR A 191 -18.33 1.54 2.04
C TYR A 191 -19.55 2.30 2.59
N LEU A 192 -19.37 3.57 2.99
CA LEU A 192 -20.43 4.41 3.57
C LEU A 192 -21.42 4.91 2.51
N GLU A 193 -20.93 5.18 1.31
CA GLU A 193 -21.76 5.57 0.16
C GLU A 193 -22.45 4.35 -0.48
N GLY A 194 -21.96 3.14 -0.20
CA GLY A 194 -22.51 1.88 -0.68
C GLY A 194 -23.40 1.17 0.36
N ASP A 195 -24.19 0.21 -0.13
CA ASP A 195 -24.98 -0.70 0.70
C ASP A 195 -24.12 -1.93 1.06
N VAL A 196 -23.03 -1.70 1.82
CA VAL A 196 -22.08 -2.76 2.19
C VAL A 196 -22.34 -3.21 3.62
N ASP A 197 -22.77 -4.45 3.79
CA ASP A 197 -22.97 -5.03 5.13
C ASP A 197 -21.68 -5.60 5.72
N ILE A 198 -21.46 -5.32 7.01
CA ILE A 198 -20.59 -6.12 7.86
C ILE A 198 -21.41 -7.31 8.35
N LEU A 199 -20.96 -8.52 8.05
CA LEU A 199 -21.67 -9.74 8.37
C LEU A 199 -20.98 -10.50 9.50
N VAL A 200 -21.72 -10.91 10.52
CA VAL A 200 -21.25 -11.69 11.67
C VAL A 200 -21.60 -13.16 11.48
N HIS A 201 -20.69 -14.06 11.86
CA HIS A 201 -20.98 -15.49 11.82
C HIS A 201 -21.84 -15.91 13.01
N SER A 202 -22.93 -16.62 12.75
CA SER A 202 -23.89 -17.06 13.77
C SER A 202 -23.28 -18.04 14.80
N GLU A 203 -22.42 -18.95 14.36
CA GLU A 203 -21.84 -20.01 15.24
C GLU A 203 -20.42 -19.71 15.73
N PHE A 204 -19.68 -18.84 15.05
CA PHE A 204 -18.27 -18.54 15.36
C PHE A 204 -18.20 -17.11 15.87
N HIS A 205 -18.31 -16.97 17.20
CA HIS A 205 -18.22 -15.67 17.85
C HIS A 205 -16.91 -14.95 17.50
N GLY A 206 -16.99 -13.65 17.28
CA GLY A 206 -15.85 -12.82 16.90
C GLY A 206 -15.35 -13.03 15.46
N LEU A 207 -16.13 -13.67 14.59
CA LEU A 207 -15.81 -13.80 13.16
C LEU A 207 -16.74 -12.93 12.32
N ILE A 208 -16.16 -12.02 11.55
CA ILE A 208 -16.88 -11.18 10.59
C ILE A 208 -16.43 -11.42 9.15
N ARG A 209 -17.32 -11.13 8.21
CA ARG A 209 -17.10 -11.13 6.78
C ARG A 209 -17.58 -9.82 6.18
N VAL A 210 -16.76 -9.23 5.31
CA VAL A 210 -17.08 -7.99 4.60
C VAL A 210 -16.74 -8.15 3.13
N LYS A 211 -17.48 -7.46 2.26
CA LYS A 211 -17.22 -7.42 0.83
C LYS A 211 -16.86 -5.99 0.42
N LEU A 212 -15.59 -5.76 0.08
CA LEU A 212 -15.11 -4.42 -0.29
C LEU A 212 -14.76 -4.31 -1.77
N GLN A 213 -14.99 -3.14 -2.33
CA GLN A 213 -14.65 -2.80 -3.71
C GLN A 213 -13.13 -2.64 -3.90
N SER A 214 -12.64 -2.98 -5.08
CA SER A 214 -11.25 -2.73 -5.46
C SER A 214 -11.09 -1.32 -6.02
N ARG A 215 -10.17 -0.55 -5.44
CA ARG A 215 -9.78 0.76 -5.97
C ARG A 215 -9.15 0.76 -7.37
N HIS A 216 -8.67 -0.39 -7.83
CA HIS A 216 -7.94 -0.51 -9.10
C HIS A 216 -8.84 -0.97 -10.25
N VAL A 217 -9.99 -1.58 -9.92
CA VAL A 217 -10.90 -2.16 -10.89
C VAL A 217 -12.32 -2.04 -10.33
N SER A 218 -13.11 -1.13 -10.90
CA SER A 218 -14.50 -0.84 -10.48
C SER A 218 -15.44 -2.03 -10.59
N SER A 219 -15.14 -3.05 -11.39
CA SER A 219 -15.96 -4.27 -11.49
C SER A 219 -15.59 -5.36 -10.46
N ARG A 220 -14.58 -5.15 -9.62
CA ARG A 220 -14.03 -6.20 -8.77
C ARG A 220 -14.20 -5.91 -7.29
N GLN A 221 -14.91 -6.81 -6.60
CA GLN A 221 -15.03 -6.83 -5.16
C GLN A 221 -14.26 -7.99 -4.54
N TYR A 222 -13.76 -7.80 -3.33
CA TYR A 222 -13.06 -8.81 -2.55
C TYR A 222 -13.79 -9.11 -1.26
N LEU A 223 -14.01 -10.40 -1.02
CA LEU A 223 -14.40 -10.88 0.31
C LEU A 223 -13.20 -10.88 1.23
N LEU A 224 -13.43 -10.47 2.47
CA LEU A 224 -12.47 -10.54 3.56
C LEU A 224 -13.16 -11.03 4.83
N TRP A 225 -12.34 -11.60 5.71
CA TRP A 225 -12.72 -12.10 7.02
C TRP A 225 -11.75 -11.55 8.06
N ILE A 226 -12.29 -11.21 9.23
CA ILE A 226 -11.52 -10.78 10.40
C ILE A 226 -12.04 -11.58 11.58
N GLN A 227 -11.12 -12.17 12.32
CA GLN A 227 -11.38 -12.84 13.57
C GLN A 227 -10.83 -11.98 14.72
N PHE A 228 -11.61 -11.84 15.78
CA PHE A 228 -11.27 -11.04 16.94
C PHE A 228 -11.86 -11.64 18.21
N SER A 229 -11.31 -11.21 19.36
CA SER A 229 -11.87 -11.41 20.69
C SER A 229 -12.34 -10.05 21.23
N GLU A 230 -12.82 -10.01 22.46
CA GLU A 230 -13.15 -8.77 23.16
C GLU A 230 -11.95 -7.80 23.27
N SER A 231 -10.72 -8.31 23.25
CA SER A 231 -9.51 -7.54 23.50
C SER A 231 -8.59 -7.34 22.29
N GLU A 232 -8.62 -8.22 21.29
CA GLU A 232 -7.65 -8.17 20.20
C GLU A 232 -8.16 -8.69 18.86
N ILE A 233 -7.48 -8.29 17.78
CA ILE A 233 -7.63 -8.90 16.45
C ILE A 233 -6.72 -10.12 16.36
N THR A 234 -7.30 -11.31 16.21
CA THR A 234 -6.57 -12.58 16.28
C THR A 234 -6.14 -13.09 14.91
N ALA A 235 -6.95 -12.87 13.86
CA ALA A 235 -6.60 -13.29 12.51
C ALA A 235 -7.34 -12.51 11.41
N TRP A 236 -6.81 -12.54 10.18
CA TRP A 236 -7.42 -11.92 9.02
C TRP A 236 -7.12 -12.66 7.72
N TYR A 237 -8.03 -12.57 6.77
CA TYR A 237 -7.86 -13.08 5.43
C TYR A 237 -8.66 -12.25 4.43
N CYS A 238 -8.08 -11.93 3.28
CA CYS A 238 -8.79 -11.25 2.20
C CYS A 238 -8.50 -11.95 0.88
N ARG A 239 -9.49 -12.07 -0.02
CA ARG A 239 -9.33 -12.64 -1.37
C ARG A 239 -8.58 -11.74 -2.36
N CYS A 240 -8.11 -10.57 -1.94
CA CYS A 240 -7.31 -9.73 -2.82
C CYS A 240 -5.96 -10.37 -3.14
N ARG A 241 -5.30 -9.87 -4.19
CA ARG A 241 -4.04 -10.43 -4.71
C ARG A 241 -3.02 -10.83 -3.64
N ALA A 242 -2.82 -9.99 -2.62
CA ALA A 242 -1.85 -10.21 -1.54
C ALA A 242 -2.52 -10.46 -0.17
N GLY A 243 -3.84 -10.67 -0.13
CA GLY A 243 -4.63 -10.71 1.10
C GLY A 243 -4.48 -11.99 1.93
N ALA A 244 -3.73 -12.98 1.43
CA ALA A 244 -3.35 -14.19 2.17
C ALA A 244 -2.16 -13.98 3.12
N ARG A 245 -1.47 -12.83 3.04
CA ARG A 245 -0.30 -12.55 3.88
C ARG A 245 -0.68 -12.39 5.36
N VAL A 246 0.28 -12.73 6.21
CA VAL A 246 0.26 -12.51 7.66
C VAL A 246 1.31 -11.48 8.09
N VAL A 247 2.26 -11.15 7.20
CA VAL A 247 3.13 -9.97 7.36
C VAL A 247 2.29 -8.71 7.12
N GLY A 248 1.70 -8.23 8.21
CA GLY A 248 0.69 -7.18 8.23
C GLY A 248 -0.56 -7.47 7.40
N VAL A 249 -1.40 -6.45 7.24
CA VAL A 249 -2.73 -6.57 6.59
C VAL A 249 -2.76 -5.88 5.22
N CYS A 250 -3.65 -6.31 4.31
CA CYS A 250 -3.93 -5.56 3.09
C CYS A 250 -4.78 -4.31 3.39
N SER A 251 -4.87 -3.36 2.45
CA SER A 251 -5.64 -2.13 2.66
C SER A 251 -7.13 -2.39 2.92
N HIS A 252 -7.74 -3.43 2.33
CA HIS A 252 -9.13 -3.77 2.60
C HIS A 252 -9.36 -4.17 4.07
N VAL A 253 -8.51 -5.06 4.60
CA VAL A 253 -8.60 -5.49 6.00
C VAL A 253 -8.28 -4.32 6.93
N ALA A 254 -7.24 -3.54 6.63
CA ALA A 254 -6.87 -2.36 7.41
C ALA A 254 -8.02 -1.36 7.51
N ALA A 255 -8.73 -1.13 6.40
CA ALA A 255 -9.86 -0.21 6.33
C ALA A 255 -11.00 -0.65 7.26
N VAL A 256 -11.43 -1.91 7.19
CA VAL A 256 -12.51 -2.44 8.06
C VAL A 256 -12.12 -2.37 9.53
N ILE A 257 -10.88 -2.78 9.88
CA ILE A 257 -10.38 -2.71 11.26
C ILE A 257 -10.38 -1.27 11.76
N TRP A 258 -9.83 -0.35 10.96
CA TRP A 258 -9.77 1.07 11.32
C TRP A 258 -11.15 1.69 11.47
N PHE A 259 -12.11 1.35 10.60
CA PHE A 259 -13.48 1.83 10.72
C PHE A 259 -14.15 1.33 11.99
N LEU A 260 -14.08 0.03 12.26
CA LEU A 260 -14.71 -0.57 13.45
C LEU A 260 -14.07 -0.12 14.76
N ALA A 261 -12.77 0.13 14.78
CA ALA A 261 -12.07 0.57 15.99
C ALA A 261 -12.13 2.09 16.22
N ILE A 262 -12.04 2.89 15.15
CA ILE A 262 -11.84 4.34 15.24
C ILE A 262 -12.90 5.10 14.44
N GLY A 263 -12.99 4.83 13.13
CA GLY A 263 -13.80 5.62 12.19
C GLY A 263 -15.27 5.74 12.61
N ARG A 264 -15.92 4.65 13.02
CA ARG A 264 -17.33 4.65 13.41
C ARG A 264 -17.64 5.53 14.63
N HIS A 265 -16.63 5.79 15.46
CA HIS A 265 -16.72 6.64 16.65
C HIS A 265 -16.32 8.10 16.38
N ASN A 266 -15.70 8.38 15.24
CA ASN A 266 -15.21 9.71 14.87
C ASN A 266 -15.52 10.02 13.39
N ARG A 267 -16.76 10.47 13.12
CA ARG A 267 -17.21 10.82 11.77
C ARG A 267 -16.39 11.96 11.13
N GLU A 268 -15.76 12.84 11.92
CA GLU A 268 -14.89 13.89 11.38
C GLU A 268 -13.60 13.31 10.78
N ALA A 269 -13.07 12.21 11.34
CA ALA A 269 -11.92 11.49 10.81
C ALA A 269 -12.22 10.74 9.49
N ILE A 270 -13.50 10.59 9.15
CA ILE A 270 -13.97 10.00 7.89
C ILE A 270 -14.09 11.07 6.79
N SER A 271 -14.04 12.37 7.14
CA SER A 271 -14.22 13.45 6.17
C SER A 271 -13.27 13.30 4.98
N SER A 272 -13.91 13.31 3.83
CA SER A 272 -13.49 12.78 2.55
C SER A 272 -12.49 13.69 1.84
N ILE A 273 -11.87 13.13 0.82
CA ILE A 273 -11.20 13.82 -0.29
C ILE A 273 -11.74 15.25 -0.44
N GLN A 274 -10.84 16.24 -0.37
CA GLN A 274 -11.17 17.64 -0.62
C GLN A 274 -11.98 17.73 -1.91
N ASP A 275 -13.24 18.17 -1.80
CA ASP A 275 -14.12 18.28 -2.95
C ASP A 275 -13.61 19.43 -3.82
N TRP A 276 -12.85 19.06 -4.85
CA TRP A 276 -12.32 20.04 -5.79
C TRP A 276 -13.40 20.53 -6.76
N SER A 277 -14.59 19.92 -6.79
CA SER A 277 -15.66 20.34 -7.72
C SER A 277 -16.12 21.77 -7.45
N GLU A 278 -16.09 22.23 -6.20
CA GLU A 278 -16.35 23.62 -5.83
C GLU A 278 -15.29 24.60 -6.36
N PHE A 279 -14.11 24.11 -6.73
CA PHE A 279 -12.99 24.90 -7.27
C PHE A 279 -12.79 24.69 -8.78
N VAL A 280 -13.64 23.88 -9.42
CA VAL A 280 -13.60 23.62 -10.86
C VAL A 280 -14.83 24.25 -11.50
N THR A 281 -14.65 25.40 -12.13
CA THR A 281 -15.66 25.99 -13.00
C THR A 281 -15.69 25.22 -14.32
N ASP A 282 -16.88 24.84 -14.81
CA ASP A 282 -17.04 24.22 -16.12
C ASP A 282 -16.53 25.19 -17.20
N ALA A 283 -15.64 24.73 -18.08
CA ALA A 283 -15.08 25.52 -19.17
C ALA A 283 -16.12 25.94 -20.22
N ALA A 284 -17.34 25.38 -20.16
CA ALA A 284 -18.48 25.84 -20.95
C ALA A 284 -19.14 27.11 -20.39
N VAL A 285 -18.83 27.50 -19.15
CA VAL A 285 -19.29 28.77 -18.55
C VAL A 285 -18.26 29.84 -18.91
N ILE A 286 -18.46 30.46 -20.08
CA ILE A 286 -17.79 31.70 -20.45
C ILE A 286 -18.50 32.82 -19.67
N ASP A 287 -17.75 33.55 -18.85
CA ASP A 287 -18.26 34.76 -18.21
C ASP A 287 -18.43 35.82 -19.30
N GLU A 288 -19.66 36.07 -19.74
CA GLU A 288 -20.00 37.05 -20.79
C GLU A 288 -19.83 38.52 -20.32
N SER A 289 -19.08 38.78 -19.26
CA SER A 289 -18.99 40.10 -18.62
C SER A 289 -17.74 40.93 -18.92
N GLU A 290 -16.86 40.48 -19.83
CA GLU A 290 -15.71 41.29 -20.29
C GLU A 290 -15.65 41.44 -21.81
N ASP A 291 -16.75 41.91 -22.41
CA ASP A 291 -16.68 42.68 -23.66
C ASP A 291 -16.98 44.16 -23.32
N SER A 292 -15.96 44.86 -22.83
CA SER A 292 -15.92 46.32 -22.86
C SER A 292 -14.80 46.74 -23.78
N ASP A 293 -15.19 47.32 -24.91
CA ASP A 293 -14.38 48.07 -25.87
C ASP A 293 -13.21 48.81 -25.20
N ASP A 294 -12.02 48.66 -25.76
CA ASP A 294 -11.09 49.77 -25.87
C ASP A 294 -10.42 49.73 -27.25
N SER A 295 -11.13 50.36 -28.18
CA SER A 295 -10.64 50.81 -29.48
C SER A 295 -9.63 51.96 -29.32
N GLU A 296 -8.48 51.82 -29.98
CA GLU A 296 -7.57 52.90 -30.42
C GLU A 296 -6.87 53.69 -29.28
N VAL A 297 -5.57 53.99 -29.33
CA VAL A 297 -4.95 54.94 -30.26
C VAL A 297 -3.45 54.62 -30.43
N GLU A 298 -3.01 54.71 -31.67
CA GLU A 298 -1.62 54.80 -32.13
C GLU A 298 -0.96 56.13 -31.71
N GLU A 299 0.21 56.07 -31.08
CA GLU A 299 1.46 56.79 -31.46
C GLU A 299 2.62 56.41 -30.52
#